data_AF-A0A842YQ37-F1
#
_entry.id   AF-A0A842YQ37-F1
#
_cell.length_a   1.000
_cell.length_b   1.000
_cell.length_c   1.000
_cell.angle_alpha   90.00
_cell.angle_beta   90.00
_cell.angle_gamma   90.00
#
_symmetry.space_group_name_H-M   'P 1'
#
loop_
_entity.id
_entity.type
_entity.pdbx_description
1 polymer ?
#
loop_
_entity_poly.entity_id
_entity_poly.type
_entity_poly.pdbx_seq_one_letter_code
_entity_poly.pdbx_strand_id
1 'polypeptide(L)'
;MMILIMKAVALIFMSLAAVLSVKNYLMTRFASGLWALVSMALLTGTILIAVRFIKEFLSFPELEVVKVCLLPVMMAFIFAASFELKRDILKPL
;
A
#
# COMPACT_ATOMS: atom_id res chain seq x y z
N MET A 1 10.04 -25.12 0.41
CA MET A 1 11.05 -24.36 1.17
C MET A 1 11.54 -23.10 0.44
N MET A 2 12.11 -23.22 -0.76
CA MET A 2 12.73 -22.08 -1.48
C MET A 2 11.73 -20.93 -1.80
N ILE A 3 10.50 -21.25 -2.20
CA ILE A 3 9.44 -20.27 -2.46
C ILE A 3 9.06 -19.47 -1.19
N LEU A 4 8.99 -20.14 -0.05
CA LEU A 4 8.71 -19.54 1.26
C LEU A 4 9.79 -18.53 1.66
N ILE A 5 11.07 -18.89 1.44
CA ILE A 5 12.21 -18.00 1.70
C ILE A 5 12.13 -16.75 0.80
N MET A 6 11.84 -16.91 -0.50
CA MET A 6 11.70 -15.78 -1.42
C MET A 6 10.56 -14.83 -1.01
N LYS A 7 9.42 -15.37 -0.56
CA LYS A 7 8.29 -14.56 -0.08
C LYS A 7 8.62 -13.80 1.21
N ALA A 8 9.32 -14.45 2.14
CA ALA A 8 9.77 -13.81 3.37
C ALA A 8 10.76 -12.67 3.10
N VAL A 9 11.74 -12.90 2.22
CA VAL A 9 12.70 -11.87 1.80
C VAL A 9 11.98 -10.71 1.11
N ALA A 10 11.04 -11.00 0.20
CA ALA A 10 10.24 -9.97 -0.46
C ALA A 10 9.43 -9.13 0.53
N LEU A 11 8.85 -9.74 1.57
CA LEU A 11 8.12 -9.05 2.62
C LEU A 11 9.03 -8.08 3.40
N ILE A 12 10.25 -8.50 3.75
CA ILE A 12 11.23 -7.68 4.47
C ILE A 12 11.65 -6.47 3.63
N PHE A 13 12.01 -6.67 2.35
CA PHE A 13 12.41 -5.56 1.48
C PHE A 13 11.27 -4.59 1.18
N MET A 14 10.04 -5.10 0.97
CA MET A 14 8.88 -4.26 0.73
C MET A 14 8.48 -3.44 1.95
N SER A 15 8.53 -4.02 3.15
CA SER A 15 8.26 -3.30 4.40
C SER A 15 9.31 -2.22 4.68
N LEU A 16 10.60 -2.51 4.47
CA LEU A 16 11.67 -1.50 4.54
C LEU A 16 11.44 -0.36 3.54
N ALA A 17 11.10 -0.69 2.29
CA ALA A 17 10.80 0.31 1.26
C ALA A 17 9.58 1.18 1.64
N ALA A 18 8.53 0.58 2.20
CA ALA A 18 7.35 1.29 2.67
C ALA A 18 7.69 2.28 3.79
N VAL A 19 8.48 1.87 4.79
CA VAL A 19 8.90 2.74 5.89
C VAL A 19 9.75 3.90 5.39
N LEU A 20 10.69 3.66 4.48
CA LEU A 20 11.52 4.71 3.88
C LEU A 20 10.69 5.68 3.03
N SER A 21 9.71 5.18 2.27
CA SER A 21 8.81 6.01 1.49
C SER A 21 7.95 6.92 2.38
N VAL A 22 7.39 6.38 3.47
CA VAL A 22 6.61 7.17 4.44
C VAL A 22 7.49 8.21 5.10
N LYS A 23 8.71 7.86 5.52
CA LYS A 23 9.67 8.81 6.07
C LYS A 23 9.97 9.94 5.08
N ASN A 24 10.20 9.63 3.81
CA ASN A 24 10.46 10.62 2.77
C ASN A 24 9.24 11.52 2.53
N TYR A 25 8.03 10.95 2.53
CA TYR A 25 6.80 11.72 2.44
C TYR A 25 6.68 12.74 3.58
N LEU A 26 6.93 12.32 4.83
CA LEU A 26 6.93 13.21 6.00
C LEU A 26 8.00 14.31 5.89
N MET A 27 9.21 13.99 5.44
CA MET A 27 10.29 14.97 5.24
C MET A 27 9.94 16.01 4.16
N THR A 28 9.17 15.64 3.15
CA THR A 28 8.70 16.58 2.11
C THR A 28 7.51 17.46 2.54
N ARG A 29 7.21 17.55 3.85
CA ARG A 29 6.08 18.32 4.42
C ARG A 29 4.73 18.04 3.75
N PHE A 30 4.49 16.80 3.34
CA PHE A 30 3.25 16.43 2.63
C PHE A 30 3.01 17.21 1.31
N ALA A 31 4.03 17.87 0.76
CA ALA A 31 3.88 18.77 -0.38
C ALA A 31 3.79 18.03 -1.72
N SER A 32 4.18 16.75 -1.76
CA SER A 32 4.21 15.95 -2.98
C SER A 32 3.20 14.81 -2.90
N GLY A 33 2.11 14.93 -3.66
CA GLY A 33 1.13 13.84 -3.83
C GLY A 33 1.75 12.58 -4.43
N LEU A 34 2.86 12.71 -5.17
CA LEU A 34 3.61 11.58 -5.70
C LEU A 34 4.18 10.69 -4.58
N TRP A 35 4.81 11.28 -3.57
CA TRP A 35 5.37 10.53 -2.44
C TRP A 35 4.29 9.81 -1.64
N ALA A 36 3.11 10.43 -1.51
CA ALA A 36 1.97 9.81 -0.89
C ALA A 36 1.46 8.59 -1.68
N LEU A 37 1.35 8.70 -3.00
CA LEU A 37 0.96 7.59 -3.88
C LEU A 37 1.98 6.45 -3.83
N VAL A 38 3.28 6.76 -3.84
CA VAL A 38 4.35 5.77 -3.71
C VAL A 38 4.29 5.06 -2.35
N SER A 39 4.08 5.81 -1.26
CA SER A 39 3.89 5.22 0.07
C SER A 39 2.69 4.28 0.12
N MET A 40 1.55 4.70 -0.45
CA MET A 40 0.33 3.90 -0.51
C MET A 40 0.51 2.62 -1.33
N ALA A 41 1.19 2.70 -2.48
CA ALA A 41 1.48 1.54 -3.32
C ALA A 41 2.37 0.52 -2.60
N LEU A 42 3.41 0.99 -1.90
CA LEU A 42 4.32 0.12 -1.14
C LEU A 42 3.63 -0.52 0.07
N LEU A 43 2.77 0.22 0.77
CA LEU A 43 1.98 -0.29 1.88
C LEU A 43 1.00 -1.37 1.41
N THR A 44 0.33 -1.11 0.28
CA THR A 44 -0.57 -2.06 -0.40
C THR A 44 0.16 -3.34 -0.78
N GLY A 45 1.30 -3.22 -1.46
CA GLY A 45 2.10 -4.39 -1.85
C GLY A 45 2.59 -5.19 -0.65
N THR A 46 2.94 -4.52 0.45
CA THR A 46 3.34 -5.19 1.70
C THR A 46 2.19 -5.99 2.30
N ILE A 47 0.98 -5.43 2.35
CA ILE A 47 -0.23 -6.13 2.83
C ILE A 47 -0.54 -7.34 1.95
N LEU A 48 -0.49 -7.19 0.63
CA LEU A 48 -0.77 -8.28 -0.31
C LEU A 48 0.22 -9.44 -0.15
N ILE A 49 1.52 -9.14 0.01
CA ILE A 49 2.54 -10.16 0.23
C ILE A 49 2.34 -10.83 1.60
N ALA A 50 2.01 -10.06 2.64
CA ALA A 50 1.75 -10.59 3.98
C ALA A 50 0.56 -11.56 3.98
N VAL A 51 -0.57 -11.19 3.35
CA VAL A 51 -1.75 -12.06 3.24
C VAL A 51 -1.43 -13.33 2.45
N ARG A 52 -0.70 -13.20 1.33
CA ARG A 52 -0.26 -14.37 0.54
C ARG A 52 0.70 -15.27 1.30
N PHE A 53 1.51 -14.72 2.20
CA PHE A 53 2.40 -15.48 3.06
C PHE A 53 1.61 -16.21 4.16
N ILE A 54 0.69 -15.52 4.83
CA ILE A 54 -0.17 -16.10 5.87
C ILE A 54 -1.06 -17.22 5.32
N LYS A 55 -1.60 -17.08 4.09
CA LYS A 55 -2.40 -18.13 3.43
C LYS A 55 -1.63 -19.45 3.23
N GLU A 56 -0.29 -19.44 3.23
CA GLU A 56 0.50 -20.67 3.18
C GLU A 56 0.49 -21.46 4.50
N PHE A 57 0.17 -20.80 5.62
CA PHE A 57 0.15 -21.42 6.95
C PHE A 57 -1.25 -21.61 7.51
N LEU A 58 -2.22 -20.82 7.04
CA LEU A 58 -3.61 -20.82 7.49
C LEU A 58 -4.56 -20.90 6.29
N SER A 59 -5.43 -21.91 6.29
CA SER A 59 -6.48 -22.11 5.30
C SER A 59 -7.62 -21.10 5.53
N PHE A 60 -7.45 -19.89 5.02
CA PHE A 60 -8.51 -18.87 5.01
C PHE A 60 -9.48 -19.07 3.84
N PRO A 61 -10.79 -18.80 4.03
CA PRO A 61 -11.75 -18.75 2.94
C PRO A 61 -11.40 -17.63 1.95
N GLU A 62 -11.50 -17.89 0.66
CA GLU A 62 -10.99 -17.01 -0.39
C GLU A 62 -11.63 -15.60 -0.40
N LEU A 63 -12.89 -15.51 0.07
CA LEU A 63 -13.63 -14.27 0.22
C LEU A 63 -13.00 -13.29 1.23
N GLU A 64 -12.34 -13.78 2.28
CA GLU A 64 -11.66 -12.92 3.26
C GLU A 64 -10.38 -12.32 2.67
N VAL A 65 -9.65 -13.11 1.88
CA VAL A 65 -8.46 -12.64 1.16
C VAL A 65 -8.82 -11.51 0.20
N VAL A 66 -9.93 -11.63 -0.53
CA VAL A 66 -10.43 -10.59 -1.44
C VAL A 66 -10.75 -9.29 -0.68
N LYS A 67 -11.38 -9.37 0.50
CA LYS A 67 -11.66 -8.18 1.34
C LYS A 67 -10.38 -7.48 1.79
N VAL A 68 -9.37 -8.22 2.23
CA VAL A 68 -8.09 -7.64 2.65
C VAL A 68 -7.33 -7.03 1.47
N CYS A 69 -7.45 -7.61 0.27
CA CYS A 69 -6.89 -7.03 -0.95
C CYS A 69 -7.63 -5.77 -1.44
N LEU A 70 -8.94 -5.68 -1.20
CA LEU A 70 -9.77 -4.54 -1.62
C LEU A 70 -9.56 -3.28 -0.77
N LEU A 71 -9.30 -3.44 0.53
CA LEU A 71 -9.03 -2.32 1.46
C LEU A 71 -7.97 -1.32 0.96
N PRO A 72 -6.76 -1.76 0.57
CA PRO A 72 -5.75 -0.84 0.06
C PRO A 72 -6.11 -0.21 -1.29
N VAL A 73 -6.84 -0.93 -2.15
CA VAL A 73 -7.36 -0.40 -3.42
C VAL A 73 -8.35 0.73 -3.16
N MET A 74 -9.32 0.52 -2.27
CA MET A 74 -10.27 1.56 -1.85
C MET A 74 -9.54 2.78 -1.26
N MET A 75 -8.53 2.55 -0.43
CA MET A 75 -7.76 3.63 0.19
C MET A 75 -7.00 4.46 -0.85
N ALA A 76 -6.45 3.83 -1.90
CA ALA A 76 -5.81 4.53 -3.01
C ALA A 76 -6.81 5.39 -3.81
N PHE A 77 -8.01 4.87 -4.09
CA PHE A 77 -9.08 5.63 -4.77
C PHE A 77 -9.56 6.83 -3.93
N ILE A 78 -9.78 6.64 -2.62
CA ILE A 78 -10.18 7.73 -1.71
C ILE A 78 -9.12 8.83 -1.70
N PHE A 79 -7.84 8.44 -1.69
CA PHE A 79 -6.73 9.39 -1.65
C PHE A 79 -6.58 10.17 -2.97
N ALA A 80 -6.73 9.49 -4.11
CA ALA A 80 -6.76 10.14 -5.43
C ALA A 80 -7.93 11.14 -5.54
N ALA A 81 -9.14 10.73 -5.14
CA ALA A 81 -10.31 11.60 -5.12
C ALA A 81 -10.11 12.82 -4.21
N SER A 82 -9.42 12.66 -3.07
CA SER A 82 -9.11 13.75 -2.14
C SER A 82 -8.19 14.82 -2.76
N PHE A 83 -7.27 14.43 -3.63
CA PHE A 83 -6.43 15.38 -4.36
C PHE A 83 -7.17 16.10 -5.48
N GLU A 84 -8.05 15.42 -6.22
CA GLU A 84 -8.90 16.06 -7.23
C GLU A 84 -9.84 17.09 -6.58
N LEU A 85 -10.52 16.73 -5.49
CA LEU A 85 -11.35 17.65 -4.72
C LEU A 85 -10.56 18.88 -4.24
N LYS A 86 -9.35 18.68 -3.73
CA LYS A 86 -8.49 19.80 -3.30
C LYS A 86 -8.08 20.69 -4.49
N ARG A 87 -7.86 20.11 -5.68
CA ARG A 87 -7.55 20.86 -6.91
C ARG A 87 -8.75 21.70 -7.35
N ASP A 88 -9.95 21.13 -7.36
CA ASP A 88 -11.18 21.82 -7.77
C ASP A 88 -11.54 22.97 -6.82
N ILE A 89 -11.24 22.84 -5.52
CA ILE A 89 -11.42 23.93 -4.55
C ILE A 89 -10.40 25.06 -4.76
N LEU A 90 -9.15 24.74 -5.11
CA LEU A 90 -8.06 25.74 -5.26
C LEU A 90 -8.00 26.40 -6.65
N LYS A 91 -8.53 25.74 -7.67
CA LYS A 91 -8.74 26.28 -9.01
C LYS A 91 -10.14 25.84 -9.48
N PRO A 92 -11.20 26.51 -9.00
CA PRO A 92 -12.50 26.33 -9.62
C PRO A 92 -12.38 26.85 -11.06
N LEU A 93 -12.89 26.06 -12.01
CA LEU A 93 -13.02 26.47 -13.41
C LEU A 93 -13.77 27.80 -13.54
#